data_AF-A0A6A4AN19-F1
#
_entry.id   AF-A0A6A4AN19-F1
#
_cell.length_a   1.000
_cell.length_b   1.000
_cell.length_c   1.000
_cell.angle_alpha   90.00
_cell.angle_beta   90.00
_cell.angle_gamma   90.00
#
_symmetry.space_group_name_H-M   'P 1'
#
loop_
_entity.id
_entity.type
_entity.pdbx_description
1 polymer ?
#
loop_
_entity_poly.entity_id
_entity_poly.type
_entity_poly.pdbx_seq_one_letter_code
_entity_poly.pdbx_strand_id
1 'polypeptide(L)'
;DLPRFTRTGWLRHFQRRHGIRSRRAHGEIDSVDLVAARAEAELLRKVLADYNPSDVFNMDEAALFYQALPRRSLCVRAAPALKQRKARVTVVVGTNATGSEKLPLLILGTAKRPRWLHDKSDGVDYKGVGKGWMTAAVFGEWLQDLEARMAAEDRRILLLVDIASSHKVPEEAT
;
A
#
# COMPACT_ATOMS: atom_id res chain seq x y z
N ASP A 1 15.14 -8.31 45.19
CA ASP A 1 15.40 -9.14 44.00
C ASP A 1 16.19 -8.45 42.91
N LEU A 2 17.45 -8.86 42.73
CA LEU A 2 18.34 -8.40 41.67
C LEU A 2 17.81 -8.78 40.26
N PRO A 3 18.14 -8.04 39.19
CA PRO A 3 17.75 -8.39 37.83
C PRO A 3 18.42 -9.70 37.37
N ARG A 4 17.61 -10.69 36.97
CA ARG A 4 18.11 -11.94 36.37
C ARG A 4 18.34 -11.74 34.87
N PHE A 5 19.60 -11.70 34.46
CA PHE A 5 19.99 -11.68 33.06
C PHE A 5 20.00 -13.11 32.50
N THR A 6 18.89 -13.52 31.88
CA THR A 6 18.78 -14.85 31.25
C THR A 6 18.81 -14.74 29.73
N ARG A 7 19.10 -15.86 29.05
CA ARG A 7 19.08 -15.96 27.57
C ARG A 7 17.73 -15.58 26.94
N THR A 8 16.62 -15.71 27.68
CA THR A 8 15.29 -15.24 27.23
C THR A 8 15.01 -13.74 27.49
N GLY A 9 16.06 -12.97 27.83
CA GLY A 9 16.08 -11.51 27.90
C GLY A 9 15.76 -10.93 29.28
N TRP A 10 16.58 -9.96 29.72
CA TRP A 10 16.31 -9.09 30.87
C TRP A 10 14.93 -8.41 30.76
N LEU A 11 14.57 -7.97 29.56
CA LEU A 11 13.33 -7.24 29.29
C LEU A 11 12.07 -8.04 29.68
N ARG A 12 12.05 -9.35 29.42
CA ARG A 12 10.92 -10.23 29.78
C ARG A 12 10.71 -10.29 31.29
N HIS A 13 11.80 -10.42 32.06
CA HIS A 13 11.75 -10.50 33.51
C HIS A 13 11.42 -9.14 34.15
N PHE A 14 11.99 -8.07 33.61
CA PHE A 14 11.67 -6.70 34.00
C PHE A 14 10.19 -6.39 33.78
N GLN A 15 9.65 -6.70 32.60
CA GLN A 15 8.24 -6.49 32.28
C GLN A 15 7.32 -7.25 33.26
N ARG A 16 7.63 -8.52 33.54
CA ARG A 16 6.84 -9.34 34.48
C ARG A 16 6.89 -8.78 35.91
N ARG A 17 8.08 -8.39 36.39
CA ARG A 17 8.27 -7.85 37.75
C ARG A 17 7.47 -6.58 37.99
N HIS A 18 7.41 -5.70 36.99
CA HIS A 18 6.74 -4.41 37.09
C HIS A 18 5.32 -4.41 36.51
N GLY A 19 4.75 -5.59 36.21
CA GLY A 19 3.38 -5.73 35.70
C GLY A 19 3.15 -5.15 34.29
N ILE A 20 4.21 -4.86 33.54
CA ILE A 20 4.17 -4.28 32.20
C ILE A 20 3.76 -5.36 31.19
N ARG A 21 2.72 -5.10 30.40
CA ARG A 21 2.21 -6.03 29.38
C ARG A 21 2.28 -5.43 27.99
N SER A 22 2.73 -6.21 27.01
CA SER A 22 2.62 -5.86 25.59
C SER A 22 1.25 -6.29 25.08
N ARG A 23 0.48 -5.36 24.51
CA ARG A 23 -0.82 -5.65 23.89
C ARG A 23 -0.74 -5.33 22.40
N ARG A 24 -1.22 -6.24 21.54
CA ARG A 24 -1.35 -6.03 20.10
C ARG A 24 -2.82 -5.70 19.81
N ALA A 25 -3.08 -4.57 19.16
CA ALA A 25 -4.37 -4.36 18.51
C ALA A 25 -4.37 -5.15 17.19
N HIS A 26 -5.36 -6.04 17.01
CA HIS A 26 -5.64 -6.67 15.72
C HIS A 26 -6.58 -5.74 14.94
N GLY A 27 -6.25 -5.51 13.66
CA GLY A 27 -7.14 -4.87 12.70
C GLY A 27 -7.63 -5.94 11.72
N GLU A 28 -8.91 -5.82 11.36
CA GLU A 28 -9.67 -6.55 10.33
C GLU A 28 -9.08 -7.90 9.90
N ILE A 29 -9.53 -8.95 10.59
CA ILE A 29 -9.59 -10.29 10.02
C ILE A 29 -11.00 -10.39 9.46
N ASP A 30 -11.23 -9.81 8.29
CA ASP A 30 -12.49 -10.06 7.60
C ASP A 30 -12.48 -11.53 7.15
N SER A 31 -13.55 -12.25 7.43
CA SER A 31 -13.67 -13.66 7.04
C SER A 31 -13.87 -13.73 5.52
N VAL A 32 -12.78 -13.87 4.78
CA VAL A 32 -12.83 -14.03 3.33
C VAL A 32 -13.52 -15.35 2.98
N ASP A 33 -14.57 -15.29 2.15
CA ASP A 33 -15.18 -16.48 1.57
C ASP A 33 -14.22 -17.08 0.53
N LEU A 34 -13.48 -18.10 0.96
CA LEU A 34 -12.49 -18.79 0.14
C LEU A 34 -13.11 -19.53 -1.04
N VAL A 35 -14.40 -19.90 -0.98
CA VAL A 35 -15.07 -20.62 -2.07
C VAL A 35 -15.39 -19.64 -3.19
N ALA A 36 -16.01 -18.51 -2.85
CA ALA A 36 -16.27 -17.44 -3.79
C ALA A 36 -14.97 -16.90 -4.42
N ALA A 37 -13.93 -16.69 -3.60
CA ALA A 37 -12.63 -16.23 -4.09
C ALA A 37 -11.96 -17.21 -5.07
N ARG A 38 -12.13 -18.52 -4.88
CA ARG A 38 -11.60 -19.54 -5.80
C ARG A 38 -12.33 -19.54 -7.13
N ALA A 39 -13.67 -19.45 -7.12
CA ALA A 39 -14.46 -19.38 -8.34
C ALA A 39 -14.08 -18.13 -9.17
N GLU A 40 -13.93 -16.98 -8.51
CA GLU A 40 -13.50 -15.74 -9.16
C GLU A 40 -12.09 -15.85 -9.74
N ALA A 41 -11.16 -16.47 -9.00
CA ALA A 41 -9.80 -16.72 -9.48
C ALA A 41 -9.76 -17.61 -10.73
N GLU A 42 -10.68 -18.57 -10.88
CA GLU A 42 -10.80 -19.39 -12.09
C GLU A 42 -11.28 -18.58 -13.30
N LEU A 43 -12.20 -17.63 -13.09
CA LEU A 43 -12.64 -16.71 -14.15
C LEU A 43 -11.51 -15.78 -14.58
N LEU A 44 -10.80 -15.19 -13.61
CA LEU A 44 -9.64 -14.32 -13.87
C LEU A 44 -8.56 -15.05 -14.66
N ARG A 45 -8.29 -16.32 -14.35
CA ARG A 45 -7.32 -17.13 -15.10
C ARG A 45 -7.68 -17.31 -16.57
N LYS A 46 -8.97 -17.37 -16.91
CA LYS A 46 -9.41 -17.47 -18.31
C LYS A 46 -9.11 -16.17 -19.06
N VAL A 47 -9.41 -15.01 -18.44
CA VAL A 47 -9.08 -13.70 -19.01
C VAL A 47 -7.57 -13.55 -19.17
N LEU A 48 -6.80 -13.93 -18.14
CA LEU A 48 -5.33 -13.86 -18.17
C LEU A 48 -4.71 -14.72 -19.28
N ALA A 49 -5.36 -15.82 -19.68
CA ALA A 49 -4.85 -16.72 -20.71
C ALA A 49 -4.85 -16.10 -22.12
N ASP A 50 -5.65 -15.05 -22.35
CA ASP A 50 -5.72 -14.33 -23.62
C ASP A 50 -4.58 -13.30 -23.78
N TYR A 51 -3.78 -13.08 -22.73
CA TYR A 51 -2.70 -12.10 -22.71
C TYR A 51 -1.33 -12.78 -22.56
N ASN A 52 -0.31 -12.17 -23.17
CA ASN A 52 1.07 -12.54 -22.88
C ASN A 52 1.39 -12.17 -21.41
N PRO A 53 2.08 -13.01 -20.63
CA PRO A 53 2.48 -12.66 -19.27
C PRO A 53 3.28 -11.35 -19.15
N SER A 54 4.01 -10.96 -20.19
CA SER A 54 4.72 -9.68 -20.23
C SER A 54 3.78 -8.46 -20.32
N ASP A 55 2.52 -8.67 -20.73
CA ASP A 55 1.47 -7.65 -20.89
C ASP A 55 0.40 -7.72 -19.80
N VAL A 56 0.56 -8.61 -18.82
CA VAL A 56 -0.27 -8.66 -17.62
C VAL A 56 0.43 -7.88 -16.52
N PHE A 57 -0.12 -6.75 -16.11
CA PHE A 57 0.41 -5.91 -15.05
C PHE A 57 -0.42 -6.03 -13.78
N ASN A 58 0.25 -5.94 -12.64
CA ASN A 58 -0.39 -5.70 -11.36
C ASN A 58 0.06 -4.34 -10.82
N MET A 59 -0.89 -3.52 -10.37
CA MET A 59 -0.64 -2.24 -9.70
C MET A 59 -1.21 -2.27 -8.29
N ASP A 60 -0.45 -1.73 -7.34
CA ASP A 60 -0.88 -1.59 -5.95
C ASP A 60 -0.25 -0.34 -5.29
N GLU A 61 -0.80 0.08 -4.16
CA GLU A 61 -0.30 1.21 -3.39
C GLU A 61 0.25 0.82 -2.02
N ALA A 62 1.47 1.28 -1.74
CA ALA A 62 2.08 1.15 -0.42
C ALA A 62 2.17 2.52 0.29
N ALA A 63 1.62 2.61 1.49
CA ALA A 63 1.69 3.82 2.31
C ALA A 63 2.79 3.73 3.38
N LEU A 64 3.76 4.65 3.33
CA LEU A 64 4.76 4.86 4.36
C LEU A 64 4.27 5.88 5.39
N PHE A 65 3.97 5.42 6.62
CA PHE A 65 3.56 6.28 7.73
C PHE A 65 4.76 6.77 8.54
N TYR A 66 5.43 7.81 8.06
CA TYR A 66 6.69 8.30 8.63
C TYR A 66 6.58 8.98 10.01
N GLN A 67 5.36 9.30 10.48
CA GLN A 67 5.13 9.78 11.84
C GLN A 67 4.38 8.77 12.73
N ALA A 68 4.14 7.54 12.25
CA ALA A 68 3.42 6.55 13.02
C ALA A 68 4.17 6.19 14.30
N LEU A 69 3.41 6.08 15.39
CA LEU A 69 3.93 5.61 16.66
C LEU A 69 3.89 4.07 16.68
N PRO A 70 4.77 3.40 17.44
CA PRO A 70 4.69 1.96 17.61
C PRO A 70 3.28 1.51 18.01
N ARG A 71 2.75 0.47 17.35
CA ARG A 71 1.43 -0.11 17.66
C ARG A 71 1.38 -0.81 19.02
N ARG A 72 2.54 -1.00 19.65
CA ARG A 72 2.70 -1.60 20.97
C ARG A 72 3.40 -0.61 21.87
N SER A 73 2.76 -0.26 22.97
CA SER A 73 3.37 0.50 24.06
C SER A 73 3.56 -0.40 25.27
N LEU A 74 4.62 -0.15 26.02
CA LEU A 74 4.84 -0.75 27.33
C LEU A 74 4.26 0.20 28.37
N CYS A 75 3.22 -0.23 29.09
CA CYS A 75 2.55 0.60 30.07
C CYS A 75 2.64 -0.04 31.46
N VAL A 76 2.99 0.77 32.48
CA VAL A 76 3.01 0.37 33.89
C VAL A 76 1.59 0.38 34.49
N ARG A 77 0.74 1.31 34.03
CA ARG A 77 -0.69 1.38 34.36
C ARG A 77 -1.51 1.34 33.07
N ALA A 78 -2.78 0.96 33.17
CA ALA A 78 -3.68 1.03 32.02
C ALA A 78 -3.71 2.48 31.51
N ALA A 79 -3.40 2.66 30.23
CA ALA A 79 -3.37 3.96 29.57
C ALA A 79 -4.14 3.86 28.25
N PRO A 80 -4.80 4.95 27.81
CA PRO A 80 -5.44 5.01 26.50
C PRO A 80 -4.43 4.72 25.39
N ALA A 81 -4.89 4.10 24.31
CA ALA A 81 -4.06 3.93 23.12
C ALA A 81 -3.66 5.30 22.55
N LEU A 82 -2.38 5.48 22.21
CA LEU A 82 -1.92 6.70 21.57
C LEU A 82 -2.54 6.83 20.18
N LYS A 83 -3.09 8.00 19.87
CA LYS A 83 -3.62 8.31 18.54
C LYS A 83 -2.48 8.22 17.52
N GLN A 84 -2.65 7.32 16.55
CA GLN A 84 -1.69 7.15 15.47
C GLN A 84 -1.66 8.41 14.61
N ARG A 85 -0.46 8.97 14.42
CA ARG A 85 -0.25 10.03 13.43
C ARG A 85 -0.19 9.37 12.05
N LYS A 86 -1.24 9.56 11.25
CA LYS A 86 -1.38 8.99 9.91
C LYS A 86 -0.75 9.85 8.81
N ALA A 87 0.25 10.67 9.16
CA ALA A 87 1.03 11.38 8.15
C ALA A 87 1.76 10.34 7.29
N ARG A 88 1.57 10.40 5.98
CA ARG A 88 2.01 9.38 5.04
C ARG A 88 2.51 9.96 3.74
N VAL A 89 3.35 9.17 3.08
CA VAL A 89 3.62 9.24 1.65
C VAL A 89 3.13 7.92 1.08
N THR A 90 2.37 7.95 -0.01
CA THR A 90 1.91 6.73 -0.69
C THR A 90 2.69 6.59 -1.98
N VAL A 91 3.17 5.40 -2.27
CA VAL A 91 3.80 5.07 -3.55
C VAL A 91 2.88 4.11 -4.31
N VAL A 92 2.60 4.46 -5.55
CA VAL A 92 1.90 3.60 -6.51
C VAL A 92 2.99 2.86 -7.27
N VAL A 93 2.89 1.54 -7.29
CA VAL A 93 3.86 0.65 -7.96
C VAL A 93 3.11 -0.25 -8.91
N GLY A 94 3.74 -0.60 -10.04
CA GLY A 94 3.20 -1.63 -10.91
C GLY A 94 4.30 -2.38 -11.65
N THR A 95 4.06 -3.66 -11.92
CA THR A 95 5.01 -4.52 -12.64
C THR A 95 4.26 -5.58 -13.42
N ASN A 96 4.85 -6.05 -14.51
CA ASN A 96 4.27 -7.15 -15.28
C ASN A 96 4.45 -8.51 -14.58
N ALA A 97 3.72 -9.53 -15.04
CA ALA A 97 3.71 -10.84 -14.38
C ALA A 97 5.05 -11.57 -14.44
N THR A 98 5.91 -11.21 -15.40
CA THR A 98 7.28 -11.73 -15.51
C THR A 98 8.28 -10.96 -14.63
N GLY A 99 7.91 -9.78 -14.14
CA GLY A 99 8.78 -8.87 -13.38
C GLY A 99 9.86 -8.19 -14.22
N SER A 100 9.84 -8.35 -15.54
CA SER A 100 10.83 -7.75 -16.46
C SER A 100 10.62 -6.25 -16.63
N GLU A 101 9.39 -5.77 -16.43
CA GLU A 101 9.01 -4.39 -16.64
C GLU A 101 8.34 -3.81 -15.39
N LYS A 102 8.69 -2.56 -15.08
CA LYS A 102 8.12 -1.80 -13.97
C LYS A 102 7.53 -0.51 -14.52
N LEU A 103 6.31 -0.20 -14.10
CA LEU A 103 5.70 1.09 -14.38
C LEU A 103 6.44 2.20 -13.60
N PRO A 104 6.47 3.44 -14.13
CA PRO A 104 6.96 4.60 -13.40
C PRO A 104 6.28 4.73 -12.05
N LEU A 105 7.07 5.06 -11.03
CA LEU A 105 6.58 5.25 -9.67
C LEU A 105 5.76 6.53 -9.61
N LEU A 106 4.59 6.49 -8.98
CA LEU A 106 3.86 7.71 -8.62
C LEU A 106 3.90 7.89 -7.10
N ILE A 107 4.53 8.97 -6.65
CA ILE A 107 4.61 9.36 -5.25
C ILE A 107 3.49 10.36 -4.93
N LEU A 108 2.64 10.00 -3.97
CA LEU A 108 1.56 10.84 -3.47
C LEU A 108 1.94 11.40 -2.10
N GLY A 109 2.09 12.73 -2.04
CA GLY A 109 2.35 13.46 -0.81
C GLY A 109 1.28 14.49 -0.50
N THR A 110 1.30 15.08 0.69
CA THR A 110 0.32 16.12 1.08
C THR A 110 0.64 17.50 0.53
N ALA A 111 1.93 17.80 0.30
CA ALA A 111 2.37 19.07 -0.24
C ALA A 111 2.23 19.09 -1.77
N LYS A 112 1.65 20.15 -2.35
CA LYS A 112 1.65 20.34 -3.82
C LYS A 112 3.06 20.40 -4.40
N ARG A 113 3.97 21.08 -3.70
CA ARG A 113 5.40 21.20 -4.04
C ARG A 113 6.22 21.02 -2.76
N PRO A 114 6.70 19.81 -2.44
CA PRO A 114 7.49 19.57 -1.24
C PRO A 114 8.86 20.24 -1.39
N ARG A 115 9.27 21.01 -0.38
CA ARG A 115 10.55 21.74 -0.38
C ARG A 115 11.78 20.85 -0.53
N TRP A 116 11.68 19.57 -0.18
CA TRP A 116 12.78 18.62 -0.24
C TRP A 116 12.92 17.94 -1.62
N LEU A 117 11.92 18.07 -2.50
CA LEU A 117 11.96 17.54 -3.86
C LEU A 117 12.08 18.71 -4.82
N HIS A 118 13.33 19.05 -5.16
CA HIS A 118 13.62 20.11 -6.11
C HIS A 118 13.36 19.63 -7.54
N ASP A 119 13.92 18.46 -7.88
CA ASP A 119 13.80 17.83 -9.19
C ASP A 119 13.19 16.43 -9.05
N LYS A 120 12.43 16.02 -10.07
CA LYS A 120 11.93 14.65 -10.20
C LYS A 120 13.03 13.78 -10.81
N SER A 121 13.23 12.58 -10.26
CA SER A 121 14.09 11.57 -10.90
C SER A 121 13.35 10.93 -12.08
N ASP A 122 14.10 10.49 -13.08
CA ASP A 122 13.54 9.75 -14.21
C ASP A 122 12.78 8.50 -13.72
N GLY A 123 11.60 8.26 -14.31
CA GLY A 123 10.72 7.16 -13.90
C GLY A 123 10.03 7.35 -12.54
N VAL A 124 10.11 8.55 -11.95
CA VAL A 124 9.42 8.89 -10.70
C VAL A 124 8.60 10.17 -10.86
N ASP A 125 7.29 10.02 -10.75
CA ASP A 125 6.36 11.12 -10.65
C ASP A 125 5.99 11.46 -9.21
N TYR A 126 5.60 12.71 -9.02
CA TYR A 126 5.12 13.21 -7.74
C TYR A 126 3.83 14.01 -7.93
N LYS A 127 2.85 13.74 -7.08
CA LYS A 127 1.60 14.50 -7.03
C LYS A 127 1.21 14.84 -5.60
N GLY A 128 0.91 16.11 -5.37
CA GLY A 128 0.39 16.59 -4.10
C GLY A 128 -1.12 16.43 -4.00
N VAL A 129 -1.57 15.58 -3.10
CA VAL A 129 -2.98 15.28 -2.82
C VAL A 129 -3.26 15.57 -1.35
N GLY A 130 -4.35 16.27 -1.01
CA GLY A 130 -4.57 16.81 0.34
C GLY A 130 -4.42 15.80 1.51
N LYS A 131 -4.62 14.50 1.27
CA LYS A 131 -4.44 13.43 2.27
C LYS A 131 -3.26 12.47 2.00
N GLY A 132 -2.49 12.71 0.93
CA GLY A 132 -1.34 11.89 0.53
C GLY A 132 -1.69 10.44 0.24
N TRP A 133 -2.87 10.17 -0.33
CA TRP A 133 -3.35 8.84 -0.73
C TRP A 133 -4.00 8.92 -2.11
N MET A 134 -4.25 7.77 -2.72
CA MET A 134 -4.96 7.69 -4.00
C MET A 134 -6.39 8.22 -3.87
N THR A 135 -6.86 8.88 -4.93
CA THR A 135 -8.27 9.26 -5.11
C THR A 135 -8.70 8.86 -6.52
N ALA A 136 -10.00 8.70 -6.77
CA ALA A 136 -10.51 8.34 -8.11
C ALA A 136 -10.03 9.30 -9.21
N ALA A 137 -9.98 10.61 -8.92
CA ALA A 137 -9.45 11.60 -9.87
C ALA A 137 -7.96 11.38 -10.16
N VAL A 138 -7.15 11.10 -9.12
CA VAL A 138 -5.71 10.87 -9.30
C VAL A 138 -5.45 9.56 -10.03
N PHE A 139 -6.23 8.52 -9.74
CA PHE A 139 -6.17 7.25 -10.44
C PHE A 139 -6.56 7.40 -11.91
N GLY A 140 -7.63 8.14 -12.22
CA GLY A 140 -8.05 8.41 -13.60
C GLY A 140 -6.98 9.14 -14.41
N GLU A 141 -6.37 10.19 -13.86
CA GLU A 141 -5.25 10.88 -14.52
C GLU A 141 -4.05 9.93 -14.73
N TRP A 142 -3.68 9.15 -13.71
CA TRP A 142 -2.59 8.17 -13.83
C TRP A 142 -2.88 7.09 -14.88
N LEU A 143 -4.13 6.66 -15.00
CA LEU A 143 -4.56 5.67 -15.99
C LEU A 143 -4.52 6.25 -17.40
N GLN A 144 -4.90 7.51 -17.60
CA GLN A 144 -4.75 8.22 -18.88
C GLN A 144 -3.28 8.32 -19.29
N ASP A 145 -2.39 8.64 -18.36
CA ASP A 145 -0.94 8.68 -18.60
C ASP A 145 -0.38 7.28 -18.94
N LEU A 146 -0.92 6.22 -18.36
CA LEU A 146 -0.56 4.85 -18.70
C LEU A 146 -1.06 4.45 -20.10
N GLU A 147 -2.33 4.74 -20.39
CA GLU A 147 -2.94 4.48 -21.70
C GLU A 147 -2.16 5.18 -22.82
N ALA A 148 -1.83 6.47 -22.64
CA ALA A 148 -1.05 7.23 -23.62
C ALA A 148 0.34 6.61 -23.90
N ARG A 149 1.00 6.07 -22.87
CA ARG A 149 2.28 5.37 -23.02
C ARG A 149 2.12 4.05 -23.79
N MET A 150 1.13 3.25 -23.42
CA MET A 150 0.86 1.97 -24.08
C MET A 150 0.45 2.17 -25.55
N ALA A 151 -0.35 3.19 -25.83
CA ALA A 151 -0.73 3.57 -27.19
C ALA A 151 0.48 4.04 -28.03
N ALA A 152 1.43 4.77 -27.44
CA ALA A 152 2.66 5.15 -28.12
C ALA A 152 3.56 3.96 -28.49
N GLU A 153 3.42 2.83 -27.78
CA GLU A 153 4.10 1.57 -28.04
C GLU A 153 3.28 0.59 -28.90
N ASP A 154 2.09 0.99 -29.39
CA ASP A 154 1.10 0.12 -30.06
C ASP A 154 0.80 -1.15 -29.26
N ARG A 155 0.72 -1.00 -27.93
CA ARG A 155 0.67 -2.11 -26.99
C ARG A 155 -0.66 -2.10 -26.23
N ARG A 156 -1.20 -3.30 -26.02
CA ARG A 156 -2.37 -3.52 -25.15
C ARG A 156 -1.96 -4.38 -23.97
N ILE A 157 -2.33 -3.93 -22.78
CA ILE A 157 -2.02 -4.62 -21.53
C ILE A 157 -3.31 -4.94 -20.76
N LEU A 158 -3.22 -5.93 -19.89
CA LEU A 158 -4.21 -6.22 -18.87
C LEU A 158 -3.69 -5.68 -17.54
N LEU A 159 -4.37 -4.70 -16.94
CA LEU A 159 -4.00 -4.15 -15.65
C LEU A 159 -4.90 -4.71 -14.53
N LEU A 160 -4.28 -5.40 -13.57
CA LEU A 160 -4.91 -5.87 -12.34
C LEU A 160 -4.74 -4.82 -11.24
N VAL A 161 -5.86 -4.49 -10.59
CA VAL A 161 -5.94 -3.56 -9.44
C VAL A 161 -6.86 -4.15 -8.38
N ASP A 162 -6.68 -3.74 -7.11
CA ASP A 162 -7.59 -4.14 -6.05
C ASP A 162 -8.95 -3.41 -6.15
N ILE A 163 -9.94 -3.86 -5.38
CA ILE A 163 -11.30 -3.31 -5.38
C ILE A 163 -11.40 -2.08 -4.45
N ALA A 164 -10.37 -1.23 -4.43
CA ALA A 164 -10.42 0.03 -3.70
C ALA A 164 -11.41 1.00 -4.34
N SER A 165 -12.10 1.80 -3.52
CA SER A 165 -13.03 2.82 -4.03
C SER A 165 -12.34 3.87 -4.91
N SER A 166 -11.02 4.05 -4.76
CA SER A 166 -10.20 4.92 -5.59
C SER A 166 -9.95 4.38 -7.00
N HIS A 167 -10.11 3.07 -7.23
CA HIS A 167 -9.90 2.44 -8.54
C HIS A 167 -11.15 2.43 -9.42
N LYS A 168 -12.24 3.04 -8.93
CA LYS A 168 -13.44 3.26 -9.73
C LYS A 168 -13.16 4.39 -10.71
N VAL A 169 -12.95 4.04 -11.97
CA VAL A 169 -13.03 5.01 -13.07
C VAL A 169 -14.51 5.41 -13.19
N PRO A 170 -14.85 6.71 -13.23
CA PRO A 170 -16.20 7.12 -13.58
C PRO A 170 -16.56 6.48 -14.92
N GLU A 171 -17.75 5.87 -15.05
CA GLU A 171 -18.28 5.54 -16.37
C GLU A 171 -18.27 6.83 -17.20
N GLU A 172 -17.38 6.90 -18.18
CA GLU A 172 -17.55 7.88 -19.24
C GLU A 172 -18.89 7.54 -19.89
N ALA A 173 -19.80 8.51 -19.87
CA ALA A 173 -21.01 8.47 -20.68
C ALA A 173 -20.56 8.16 -22.11
N THR A 174 -20.86 6.93 -22.55
CA THR A 174 -20.78 6.48 -23.94
C THR A 174 -21.28 7.54 -24.91
#